data_AF-A0A9D4LZD0-F1
#
_entry.id   AF-A0A9D4LZD0-F1
#
_cell.length_a   1.000
_cell.length_b   1.000
_cell.length_c   1.000
_cell.angle_alpha   90.00
_cell.angle_beta   90.00
_cell.angle_gamma   90.00
#
_symmetry.space_group_name_H-M   'P 1'
#
loop_
_entity.id
_entity.type
_entity.pdbx_description
1 polymer ?
#
loop_
_entity_poly.entity_id
_entity_poly.type
_entity_poly.pdbx_seq_one_letter_code
_entity_poly.pdbx_strand_id
1 'polypeptide(L)'
;MIVLNSVICLEDDVNSSAFPGEITLLRSLRRWSYHGHCRLLLKRRGTTIHRQLNDAFCDDGYGRELLSSDLFVNNWSNERLAEGMVQHERAGPSIPSTMHGHFHHDKVHALHYYCPNILSKWAARPRHWPPPEVAQRVVSLGAVLTPVGFKGSEYQHVEWRVCFNAGEIELISNLNDTQTKLYVLLKMIKNDVLHPRKKEVTSYTLKNIVLWMAENNPQASFHKKSILQWLHEALDAIRVALITLELPYYMIPERNLMATSGLDEEQQRTWISTITDMLNEGPRVILRLPKIRQCIVAHPEPFRWYNGRRIELELLTLMRMNRLVICMDENGEVDFTDAIVQALVRRVNEVVTDVCVRMIMEGSRVINAQAIFDRILM
;
A
#
# COMPACT_ATOMS: atom_id res chain seq x y z
N MET A 1 -7.87 13.83 -0.94
CA MET A 1 -9.20 13.20 -0.73
C MET A 1 -10.10 14.23 -0.08
N ILE A 2 -11.36 14.31 -0.50
CA ILE A 2 -12.36 15.23 0.04
C ILE A 2 -13.48 14.39 0.64
N VAL A 3 -13.74 14.56 1.93
CA VAL A 3 -14.79 13.81 2.63
C VAL A 3 -15.99 14.72 2.87
N LEU A 4 -17.18 14.28 2.48
CA LEU A 4 -18.40 15.07 2.66
C LEU A 4 -18.91 14.95 4.09
N ASN A 5 -19.07 16.08 4.78
CA ASN A 5 -19.51 16.12 6.18
C ASN A 5 -21.04 16.08 6.36
N SER A 6 -21.81 16.29 5.29
CA SER A 6 -23.29 16.27 5.34
C SER A 6 -23.89 14.86 5.32
N VAL A 7 -23.05 13.82 5.28
CA VAL A 7 -23.44 12.42 5.19
C VAL A 7 -22.62 11.58 6.14
N ILE A 8 -23.29 10.66 6.82
CA ILE A 8 -22.64 9.58 7.55
C ILE A 8 -23.18 8.25 7.05
N CYS A 9 -22.27 7.36 6.67
CA CYS A 9 -22.59 5.98 6.35
C CYS A 9 -22.39 5.13 7.60
N LEU A 10 -23.40 4.33 7.94
CA LEU A 10 -23.41 3.48 9.12
C LEU A 10 -23.27 2.02 8.71
N GLU A 11 -22.45 1.29 9.46
CA GLU A 11 -22.42 -0.17 9.39
C GLU A 11 -23.80 -0.79 9.68
N ASP A 12 -24.12 -1.93 9.05
CA ASP A 12 -25.46 -2.51 8.97
C ASP A 12 -26.20 -2.62 10.33
N ASP A 13 -25.46 -3.03 11.37
CA ASP A 13 -26.01 -3.33 12.70
C ASP A 13 -25.93 -2.13 13.68
N VAL A 14 -25.51 -0.95 13.22
CA VAL A 14 -25.39 0.25 14.06
C VAL A 14 -26.72 0.99 14.18
N ASN A 15 -27.08 1.37 15.42
CA ASN A 15 -28.27 2.18 15.70
C ASN A 15 -28.10 3.63 15.20
N SER A 16 -29.07 4.09 14.39
CA SER A 16 -29.08 5.42 13.77
C SER A 16 -29.61 6.55 14.67
N SER A 17 -30.20 6.23 15.83
CA SER A 17 -30.84 7.22 16.72
C SER A 17 -29.87 8.20 17.37
N ALA A 18 -28.58 7.87 17.45
CA ALA A 18 -27.55 8.70 18.07
C ALA A 18 -27.07 9.88 17.19
N PHE A 19 -27.53 9.99 15.94
CA PHE A 19 -27.03 10.97 14.97
C PHE A 19 -28.00 12.14 14.73
N PRO A 20 -27.51 13.38 14.61
CA PRO A 20 -28.34 14.58 14.39
C PRO A 20 -29.26 14.47 13.17
N GLY A 21 -30.49 14.95 13.30
CA GLY A 21 -31.52 14.89 12.25
C GLY A 21 -31.15 15.60 10.94
N GLU A 22 -30.27 16.60 11.01
CA GLU A 22 -29.79 17.39 9.87
C GLU A 22 -28.88 16.61 8.92
N ILE A 23 -28.26 15.53 9.42
CA ILE A 23 -27.30 14.72 8.66
C ILE A 23 -28.03 13.63 7.87
N THR A 24 -27.66 13.48 6.59
CA THR A 24 -28.12 12.36 5.77
C THR A 24 -27.46 11.07 6.23
N LEU A 25 -28.28 10.06 6.55
CA LEU A 25 -27.81 8.76 7.02
C LEU A 25 -28.02 7.68 5.96
N LEU A 26 -26.94 6.98 5.67
CA LEU A 26 -26.92 5.81 4.79
C LEU A 26 -26.58 4.56 5.61
N ARG A 27 -27.19 3.43 5.30
CA ARG A 27 -26.84 2.12 5.87
C ARG A 27 -26.06 1.32 4.84
N SER A 28 -24.92 0.77 5.24
CA SER A 28 -24.07 -0.05 4.39
C SER A 28 -24.55 -1.51 4.37
N LEU A 29 -25.08 -1.98 3.25
CA LEU A 29 -25.49 -3.37 3.04
C LEU A 29 -24.25 -4.23 2.70
N ARG A 30 -23.53 -4.71 3.72
CA ARG A 30 -22.24 -5.42 3.51
C ARG A 30 -22.41 -6.91 3.19
N ARG A 31 -23.45 -7.54 3.75
CA ARG A 31 -23.68 -9.00 3.60
C ARG A 31 -23.93 -9.43 2.15
N TRP A 32 -24.23 -8.46 1.29
CA TRP A 32 -24.62 -8.69 -0.10
C TRP A 32 -23.66 -8.03 -1.10
N SER A 33 -22.42 -7.79 -0.68
CA SER A 33 -21.34 -7.22 -1.50
C SER A 33 -20.05 -7.99 -1.25
N TYR A 34 -19.12 -7.91 -2.20
CA TYR A 34 -17.79 -8.49 -2.03
C TYR A 34 -17.07 -7.87 -0.81
N HIS A 35 -16.20 -8.65 -0.15
CA HIS A 35 -15.51 -8.20 1.06
C HIS A 35 -14.79 -6.85 0.88
N GLY A 36 -15.00 -5.95 1.85
CA GLY A 36 -14.51 -4.57 1.82
C GLY A 36 -15.21 -3.65 0.80
N HIS A 37 -16.34 -4.09 0.23
CA HIS A 37 -17.28 -3.25 -0.51
C HIS A 37 -18.67 -3.30 0.15
N CYS A 38 -19.51 -2.32 -0.16
CA CYS A 38 -20.87 -2.26 0.32
C CYS A 38 -21.77 -1.47 -0.63
N ARG A 39 -23.07 -1.76 -0.63
CA ARG A 39 -24.09 -0.86 -1.17
C ARG A 39 -24.60 0.08 -0.08
N LEU A 40 -25.02 1.28 -0.45
CA LEU A 40 -25.46 2.30 0.50
C LEU A 40 -26.95 2.57 0.35
N LEU A 41 -27.73 2.14 1.32
CA LEU A 41 -29.18 2.34 1.36
C LEU A 41 -29.53 3.59 2.17
N LEU A 42 -30.35 4.46 1.60
CA LEU A 42 -30.84 5.63 2.30
C LEU A 42 -31.72 5.23 3.49
N LYS A 43 -31.43 5.79 4.67
CA LYS A 43 -32.24 5.61 5.88
C LYS A 43 -32.97 6.86 6.30
N ARG A 44 -32.29 8.01 6.18
CA ARG A 44 -32.85 9.31 6.50
C ARG A 44 -32.18 10.36 5.63
N ARG A 45 -32.98 11.16 4.94
CA ARG A 45 -32.49 12.37 4.28
C ARG A 45 -32.34 13.45 5.33
N GLY A 46 -31.17 14.10 5.34
CA GLY A 46 -30.94 15.28 6.18
C GLY A 46 -31.73 16.48 5.67
N THR A 47 -31.76 17.55 6.45
CA THR A 47 -32.40 18.83 6.06
C THR A 47 -31.62 19.55 4.98
N THR A 48 -30.31 19.31 4.89
CA THR A 48 -29.45 19.87 3.86
C THR A 48 -28.65 18.76 3.20
N ILE A 49 -28.77 18.64 1.88
CA ILE A 49 -28.05 17.65 1.09
C ILE A 49 -27.42 18.32 -0.13
N HIS A 50 -26.15 18.02 -0.38
CA HIS A 50 -25.43 18.53 -1.55
C HIS A 50 -26.12 18.02 -2.82
N ARG A 51 -26.34 18.89 -3.81
CA ARG A 51 -27.09 18.54 -5.02
C ARG A 51 -26.51 17.34 -5.75
N GLN A 52 -25.20 17.32 -5.95
CA GLN A 52 -24.48 16.25 -6.66
C GLN A 52 -24.65 14.89 -5.96
N LEU A 53 -24.78 14.90 -4.63
CA LEU A 53 -25.08 13.71 -3.84
C LEU A 53 -26.55 13.30 -3.98
N ASN A 54 -27.45 14.27 -3.90
CA ASN A 54 -28.88 14.04 -4.02
C ASN A 54 -29.25 13.44 -5.38
N ASP A 55 -28.61 13.92 -6.44
CA ASP A 55 -28.84 13.49 -7.82
C ASP A 55 -28.15 12.14 -8.12
N ALA A 56 -27.45 11.54 -7.15
CA ALA A 56 -26.80 10.23 -7.28
C ALA A 56 -27.60 9.07 -6.65
N PHE A 57 -28.78 9.34 -6.08
CA PHE A 57 -29.67 8.28 -5.60
C PHE A 57 -30.44 7.64 -6.77
N CYS A 58 -30.60 6.31 -6.71
CA CYS A 58 -31.37 5.53 -7.66
C CYS A 58 -32.25 4.51 -6.92
N ASP A 59 -33.36 4.10 -7.54
CA ASP A 59 -34.23 3.04 -7.00
C ASP A 59 -33.55 1.67 -7.11
N ASP A 60 -33.78 0.80 -6.12
CA ASP A 60 -33.22 -0.55 -6.06
C ASP A 60 -34.11 -1.64 -6.67
N GLY A 61 -35.22 -1.25 -7.31
CA GLY A 61 -36.26 -2.14 -7.84
C GLY A 61 -37.32 -2.54 -6.82
N TYR A 62 -37.14 -2.20 -5.54
CA TYR A 62 -38.05 -2.51 -4.44
C TYR A 62 -38.60 -1.25 -3.75
N GLY A 63 -38.50 -0.08 -4.40
CA GLY A 63 -38.97 1.19 -3.85
C GLY A 63 -38.05 1.78 -2.78
N ARG A 64 -36.79 1.32 -2.70
CA ARG A 64 -35.79 1.85 -1.76
C ARG A 64 -34.69 2.57 -2.54
N GLU A 65 -34.15 3.63 -1.95
CA GLU A 65 -33.11 4.43 -2.61
C GLU A 65 -31.71 3.94 -2.23
N LEU A 66 -30.91 3.60 -3.25
CA LEU A 66 -29.48 3.33 -3.15
C LEU A 66 -28.67 4.52 -3.64
N LEU A 67 -27.51 4.76 -3.05
CA LEU A 67 -26.57 5.74 -3.55
C LEU A 67 -25.65 5.11 -4.61
N SER A 68 -25.81 5.50 -5.88
CA SER A 68 -24.97 5.01 -6.96
C SER A 68 -23.57 5.63 -6.89
N SER A 69 -22.54 4.79 -6.85
CA SER A 69 -21.15 5.22 -6.91
C SER A 69 -20.80 5.84 -8.26
N ASP A 70 -21.37 5.33 -9.35
CA ASP A 70 -21.10 5.85 -10.69
C ASP A 70 -21.79 7.19 -10.95
N LEU A 71 -23.08 7.32 -10.61
CA LEU A 71 -23.75 8.63 -10.68
C LEU A 71 -23.03 9.64 -9.77
N PHE A 72 -22.61 9.21 -8.59
CA PHE A 72 -21.82 10.06 -7.69
C PHE A 72 -20.52 10.52 -8.36
N VAL A 73 -19.67 9.64 -8.91
CA VAL A 73 -18.43 10.14 -9.55
C VAL A 73 -18.73 11.04 -10.75
N ASN A 74 -19.72 10.70 -11.56
CA ASN A 74 -20.09 11.48 -12.74
C ASN A 74 -20.57 12.90 -12.36
N ASN A 75 -21.39 13.02 -11.34
CA ASN A 75 -21.91 14.31 -10.87
C ASN A 75 -20.79 15.25 -10.42
N TRP A 76 -19.75 14.74 -9.76
CA TRP A 76 -18.60 15.56 -9.35
C TRP A 76 -17.58 15.78 -10.47
N SER A 77 -17.49 14.86 -11.44
CA SER A 77 -16.60 15.02 -12.61
C SER A 77 -17.10 16.10 -13.57
N ASN A 78 -18.39 16.41 -13.51
CA ASN A 78 -19.04 17.45 -14.31
C ASN A 78 -19.05 18.83 -13.61
N GLU A 79 -18.42 18.97 -12.44
CA GLU A 79 -18.26 20.27 -11.80
C GLU A 79 -17.36 21.19 -12.62
N ARG A 80 -17.69 22.49 -12.62
CA ARG A 80 -16.90 23.49 -13.32
C ARG A 80 -15.48 23.52 -12.74
N LEU A 81 -14.50 23.24 -13.60
CA LEU A 81 -13.08 23.31 -13.25
C LEU A 81 -12.66 24.77 -12.99
N ALA A 82 -11.69 24.94 -12.10
CA ALA A 82 -11.01 26.23 -11.92
C ALA A 82 -10.24 26.60 -13.20
N GLU A 83 -10.01 27.89 -13.40
CA GLU A 83 -9.21 28.38 -14.52
C GLU A 83 -7.80 27.75 -14.49
N GLY A 84 -7.31 27.31 -15.64
CA GLY A 84 -6.01 26.63 -15.76
C GLY A 84 -5.99 25.15 -15.35
N MET A 85 -7.13 24.56 -14.94
CA MET A 85 -7.24 23.11 -14.71
C MET A 85 -7.73 22.35 -15.95
N VAL A 86 -7.03 21.26 -16.26
CA VAL A 86 -7.42 20.28 -17.28
C VAL A 86 -7.74 18.96 -16.60
N GLN A 87 -8.97 18.47 -16.74
CA GLN A 87 -9.37 17.16 -16.24
C GLN A 87 -8.99 16.07 -17.25
N HIS A 88 -8.55 14.91 -16.75
CA HIS A 88 -8.22 13.73 -17.53
C HIS A 88 -9.28 12.64 -17.37
N GLU A 89 -9.15 11.57 -18.15
CA GLU A 89 -10.04 10.41 -18.06
C GLU A 89 -10.06 9.82 -16.64
N ARG A 90 -11.25 9.41 -16.19
CA ARG A 90 -11.50 8.82 -14.87
C ARG A 90 -10.58 7.63 -14.63
N ALA A 91 -9.93 7.59 -13.46
CA ALA A 91 -9.05 6.50 -13.07
C ALA A 91 -9.53 5.81 -11.78
N GLY A 92 -10.58 5.00 -11.90
CA GLY A 92 -11.22 4.36 -10.74
C GLY A 92 -12.04 5.37 -9.92
N PRO A 93 -11.77 5.57 -8.62
CA PRO A 93 -12.49 6.55 -7.81
C PRO A 93 -11.93 7.99 -7.95
N SER A 94 -10.81 8.17 -8.67
CA SER A 94 -10.22 9.50 -8.86
C SER A 94 -10.73 10.20 -10.11
N ILE A 95 -10.78 11.53 -10.00
CA ILE A 95 -10.99 12.51 -11.05
C ILE A 95 -9.62 13.19 -11.23
N PRO A 96 -8.75 12.67 -12.11
CA PRO A 96 -7.41 13.20 -12.27
C PRO A 96 -7.47 14.53 -13.00
N SER A 97 -6.64 15.48 -12.58
CA SER A 97 -6.55 16.79 -13.22
C SER A 97 -5.12 17.31 -13.20
N THR A 98 -4.80 18.20 -14.12
CA THR A 98 -3.53 18.93 -14.14
C THR A 98 -3.80 20.42 -14.04
N MET A 99 -3.15 21.09 -13.10
CA MET A 99 -3.19 22.53 -12.95
C MET A 99 -1.96 23.16 -13.62
N HIS A 100 -2.20 24.12 -14.53
CA HIS A 100 -1.18 24.85 -15.29
C HIS A 100 -0.16 23.96 -16.01
N GLY A 101 -0.56 22.77 -16.46
CA GLY A 101 0.33 21.84 -17.18
C GLY A 101 1.44 21.18 -16.35
N HIS A 102 1.56 21.50 -15.05
CA HIS A 102 2.69 21.05 -14.23
C HIS A 102 2.29 20.27 -12.98
N PHE A 103 1.12 20.55 -12.41
CA PHE A 103 0.71 19.96 -11.13
C PHE A 103 -0.39 18.94 -11.33
N HIS A 104 -0.04 17.66 -11.22
CA HIS A 104 -1.00 16.56 -11.31
C HIS A 104 -1.70 16.32 -9.96
N HIS A 105 -3.02 16.24 -9.99
CA HIS A 105 -3.88 16.02 -8.83
C HIS A 105 -4.85 14.86 -9.08
N ASP A 106 -4.84 13.86 -8.19
CA ASP A 106 -5.86 12.83 -8.14
C ASP A 106 -6.93 13.18 -7.10
N LYS A 107 -8.02 13.83 -7.54
CA LYS A 107 -9.12 14.22 -6.65
C LYS A 107 -10.03 13.01 -6.43
N VAL A 108 -10.23 12.60 -5.17
CA VAL A 108 -11.18 11.54 -4.79
C VAL A 108 -12.15 12.11 -3.78
N HIS A 109 -13.44 12.06 -4.10
CA HIS A 109 -14.52 12.35 -3.16
C HIS A 109 -14.89 11.06 -2.41
N ALA A 110 -15.15 11.19 -1.12
CA ALA A 110 -15.43 10.06 -0.24
C ALA A 110 -16.50 10.43 0.79
N LEU A 111 -17.07 9.41 1.42
CA LEU A 111 -18.07 9.54 2.48
C LEU A 111 -17.51 9.01 3.79
N HIS A 112 -17.83 9.66 4.91
CA HIS A 112 -17.50 9.13 6.23
C HIS A 112 -18.19 7.80 6.47
N TYR A 113 -17.46 6.83 7.00
CA TYR A 113 -17.99 5.51 7.32
C TYR A 113 -17.75 5.15 8.79
N TYR A 114 -18.84 5.08 9.53
CA TYR A 114 -18.86 4.65 10.91
C TYR A 114 -19.01 3.12 10.97
N CYS A 115 -17.87 2.43 11.12
CA CYS A 115 -17.77 0.97 11.10
C CYS A 115 -17.08 0.39 12.36
N PRO A 116 -17.71 0.55 13.54
CA PRO A 116 -17.12 0.11 14.80
C PRO A 116 -16.81 -1.38 14.84
N ASN A 117 -17.58 -2.25 14.17
CA ASN A 117 -17.33 -3.69 14.24
C ASN A 117 -16.11 -4.08 13.39
N ILE A 118 -15.92 -3.47 12.22
CA ILE A 118 -14.72 -3.70 11.39
C ILE A 118 -13.47 -3.28 12.16
N LEU A 119 -13.50 -2.08 12.74
CA LEU A 119 -12.36 -1.54 13.48
C LEU A 119 -12.08 -2.30 14.78
N SER A 120 -13.12 -2.72 15.50
CA SER A 120 -12.98 -3.54 16.71
C SER A 120 -12.40 -4.91 16.40
N LYS A 121 -12.86 -5.56 15.32
CA LYS A 121 -12.30 -6.84 14.85
C LYS A 121 -10.81 -6.70 14.47
N TRP A 122 -10.45 -5.61 13.80
CA TRP A 122 -9.06 -5.31 13.48
C TRP A 122 -8.22 -5.06 14.73
N ALA A 123 -8.74 -4.29 15.69
CA ALA A 123 -8.06 -3.93 16.93
C ALA A 123 -7.83 -5.15 17.84
N ALA A 124 -8.77 -6.09 17.87
CA ALA A 124 -8.74 -7.28 18.72
C ALA A 124 -7.78 -8.39 18.25
N ARG A 125 -7.08 -8.22 17.12
CA ARG A 125 -6.13 -9.24 16.63
C ARG A 125 -4.97 -9.43 17.63
N PRO A 126 -4.57 -10.68 17.91
CA PRO A 126 -3.41 -10.95 18.76
C PRO A 126 -2.13 -10.57 18.00
N ARG A 127 -1.42 -9.53 18.45
CA ARG A 127 -0.22 -9.01 17.80
C ARG A 127 0.66 -8.20 18.74
N HIS A 128 1.93 -8.04 18.34
CA HIS A 128 2.90 -7.18 19.01
C HIS A 128 3.12 -5.84 18.31
N TRP A 129 2.84 -5.80 17.01
CA TRP A 129 2.88 -4.60 16.19
C TRP A 129 1.55 -4.45 15.44
N PRO A 130 1.02 -3.22 15.29
CA PRO A 130 1.56 -1.98 15.84
C PRO A 130 1.38 -1.90 17.37
N PRO A 131 2.11 -1.02 18.08
CA PRO A 131 1.89 -0.77 19.50
C PRO A 131 0.44 -0.41 19.80
N PRO A 132 -0.08 -0.73 21.01
CA PRO A 132 -1.47 -0.46 21.38
C PRO A 132 -1.92 0.98 21.13
N GLU A 133 -1.06 1.97 21.40
CA GLU A 133 -1.41 3.38 21.20
C GLU A 133 -1.60 3.73 19.72
N VAL A 134 -0.77 3.14 18.84
CA VAL A 134 -0.88 3.28 17.38
C VAL A 134 -2.17 2.60 16.90
N ALA A 135 -2.44 1.38 17.39
CA ALA A 135 -3.67 0.67 17.05
C ALA A 135 -4.92 1.46 17.46
N GLN A 136 -4.94 2.06 18.65
CA GLN A 136 -6.03 2.91 19.11
C GLN A 136 -6.18 4.16 18.24
N ARG A 137 -5.08 4.80 17.83
CA ARG A 137 -5.13 5.93 16.88
C ARG A 137 -5.72 5.51 15.55
N VAL A 138 -5.29 4.39 14.97
CA VAL A 138 -5.86 3.85 13.72
C VAL A 138 -7.37 3.66 13.82
N VAL A 139 -7.86 3.12 14.95
CA VAL A 139 -9.31 2.98 15.21
C VAL A 139 -10.00 4.35 15.27
N SER A 140 -9.41 5.32 15.98
CA SER A 140 -10.00 6.66 16.13
C SER A 140 -10.08 7.45 14.82
N LEU A 141 -9.20 7.17 13.86
CA LEU A 141 -9.18 7.82 12.54
C LEU A 141 -10.33 7.37 11.63
N GLY A 142 -10.98 6.25 11.96
CA GLY A 142 -12.18 5.78 11.26
C GLY A 142 -11.92 5.27 9.84
N ALA A 143 -13.00 5.14 9.08
CA ALA A 143 -12.99 4.68 7.70
C ALA A 143 -13.72 5.67 6.80
N VAL A 144 -13.43 5.54 5.51
CA VAL A 144 -14.14 6.27 4.45
C VAL A 144 -14.60 5.30 3.37
N LEU A 145 -15.62 5.70 2.64
CA LEU A 145 -16.13 5.01 1.47
C LEU A 145 -15.76 5.77 0.21
N THR A 146 -15.13 5.08 -0.74
CA THR A 146 -14.79 5.62 -2.05
C THR A 146 -15.72 5.06 -3.12
N PRO A 147 -16.12 5.87 -4.13
CA PRO A 147 -17.11 5.49 -5.12
C PRO A 147 -16.49 4.62 -6.23
N VAL A 148 -16.17 3.38 -5.89
CA VAL A 148 -15.67 2.37 -6.81
C VAL A 148 -16.21 1.02 -6.38
N GLY A 149 -16.96 0.38 -7.28
CA GLY A 149 -17.50 -0.95 -7.04
C GLY A 149 -16.49 -2.06 -7.28
N PHE A 150 -16.86 -3.26 -6.88
CA PHE A 150 -16.02 -4.44 -7.12
C PHE A 150 -16.08 -4.82 -8.60
N LYS A 151 -14.91 -4.99 -9.23
CA LYS A 151 -14.82 -5.28 -10.66
C LYS A 151 -15.50 -6.61 -10.97
N GLY A 152 -16.45 -6.61 -11.90
CA GLY A 152 -17.20 -7.81 -12.32
C GLY A 152 -18.41 -8.14 -11.44
N SER A 153 -18.70 -7.31 -10.42
CA SER A 153 -19.96 -7.40 -9.66
C SER A 153 -21.13 -6.94 -10.52
N GLU A 154 -22.28 -7.62 -10.43
CA GLU A 154 -23.55 -7.17 -11.02
C GLU A 154 -23.93 -5.76 -10.50
N TYR A 155 -23.58 -5.47 -9.26
CA TYR A 155 -23.89 -4.21 -8.58
C TYR A 155 -22.73 -3.20 -8.60
N GLN A 156 -21.72 -3.40 -9.46
CA GLN A 156 -20.52 -2.56 -9.48
C GLN A 156 -20.81 -1.04 -9.55
N HIS A 157 -21.89 -0.64 -10.22
CA HIS A 157 -22.29 0.76 -10.41
C HIS A 157 -22.91 1.43 -9.16
N VAL A 158 -23.28 0.65 -8.14
CA VAL A 158 -23.85 1.10 -6.85
C VAL A 158 -23.01 0.69 -5.64
N GLU A 159 -21.86 0.06 -5.87
CA GLU A 159 -20.98 -0.40 -4.82
C GLU A 159 -19.91 0.64 -4.45
N TRP A 160 -19.64 0.70 -3.16
CA TRP A 160 -18.68 1.59 -2.54
C TRP A 160 -17.60 0.77 -1.86
N ARG A 161 -16.34 1.21 -1.96
CA ARG A 161 -15.20 0.52 -1.36
C ARG A 161 -14.81 1.14 -0.04
N VAL A 162 -14.70 0.30 0.99
CA VAL A 162 -14.20 0.66 2.32
C VAL A 162 -12.69 0.89 2.26
N CYS A 163 -12.25 2.05 2.75
CA CYS A 163 -10.87 2.47 2.76
C CYS A 163 -10.49 3.06 4.12
N PHE A 164 -9.26 2.83 4.56
CA PHE A 164 -8.73 3.31 5.85
C PHE A 164 -7.53 4.22 5.64
N ASN A 165 -7.56 5.11 4.65
CA ASN A 165 -6.37 5.87 4.22
C ASN A 165 -5.61 6.56 5.36
N ALA A 166 -6.32 7.21 6.29
CA ALA A 166 -5.69 7.86 7.44
C ALA A 166 -5.04 6.83 8.39
N GLY A 167 -5.74 5.74 8.72
CA GLY A 167 -5.18 4.64 9.50
C GLY A 167 -3.99 3.95 8.83
N GLU A 168 -4.03 3.78 7.51
CA GLU A 168 -2.91 3.25 6.75
C GLU A 168 -1.69 4.17 6.76
N ILE A 169 -1.89 5.50 6.70
CA ILE A 169 -0.82 6.47 6.84
C ILE A 169 -0.20 6.37 8.24
N GLU A 170 -1.03 6.29 9.29
CA GLU A 170 -0.56 6.09 10.66
C GLU A 170 0.28 4.82 10.79
N LEU A 171 -0.17 3.69 10.23
CA LEU A 171 0.56 2.43 10.26
C LEU A 171 1.92 2.51 9.56
N ILE A 172 1.96 3.11 8.36
CA ILE A 172 3.22 3.25 7.61
C ILE A 172 4.18 4.21 8.29
N SER A 173 3.67 5.25 8.94
CA SER A 173 4.49 6.20 9.69
C SER A 173 5.10 5.60 10.96
N ASN A 174 4.58 4.46 11.43
CA ASN A 174 5.08 3.72 12.59
C ASN A 174 5.84 2.44 12.21
N LEU A 175 6.21 2.28 10.93
CA LEU A 175 7.20 1.28 10.53
C LEU A 175 8.59 1.71 11.00
N ASN A 176 9.41 0.75 11.41
CA ASN A 176 10.81 1.05 11.72
C ASN A 176 11.65 1.27 10.43
N ASP A 177 12.90 1.69 10.62
CA ASP A 177 13.83 1.99 9.52
C ASP A 177 13.99 0.81 8.54
N THR A 178 14.18 -0.41 9.06
CA THR A 178 14.37 -1.63 8.24
C THR A 178 13.11 -1.96 7.42
N GLN A 179 11.92 -1.87 8.03
CA GLN A 179 10.64 -2.12 7.35
C GLN A 179 10.35 -1.06 6.27
N THR A 180 10.66 0.21 6.56
CA THR A 180 10.51 1.30 5.60
C THR A 180 11.42 1.10 4.39
N LYS A 181 12.69 0.74 4.63
CA LYS A 181 13.64 0.40 3.57
C LYS A 181 13.20 -0.81 2.75
N LEU A 182 12.66 -1.84 3.40
CA LEU A 182 12.08 -2.99 2.72
C LEU A 182 10.97 -2.57 1.77
N TYR A 183 10.04 -1.71 2.22
CA TYR A 183 8.97 -1.21 1.37
C TYR A 183 9.49 -0.47 0.13
N VAL A 184 10.54 0.34 0.28
CA VAL A 184 11.18 1.05 -0.84
C VAL A 184 11.86 0.08 -1.81
N LEU A 185 12.59 -0.92 -1.31
CA LEU A 185 13.20 -1.95 -2.14
C LEU A 185 12.17 -2.71 -2.98
N LEU A 186 11.03 -3.09 -2.37
CA LEU A 186 9.96 -3.75 -3.09
C LEU A 186 9.37 -2.86 -4.20
N LYS A 187 9.23 -1.55 -3.96
CA LYS A 187 8.79 -0.60 -5.00
C LYS A 187 9.79 -0.51 -6.15
N MET A 188 11.09 -0.51 -5.85
CA MET A 188 12.14 -0.52 -6.87
C MET A 188 12.08 -1.80 -7.68
N ILE A 189 11.98 -2.97 -7.04
CA ILE A 189 11.84 -4.26 -7.74
C ILE A 189 10.62 -4.27 -8.65
N LYS A 190 9.47 -3.82 -8.15
CA LYS A 190 8.26 -3.73 -8.96
C LYS A 190 8.48 -2.90 -10.22
N ASN A 191 9.08 -1.73 -10.09
CA ASN A 191 9.20 -0.79 -11.20
C ASN A 191 10.36 -1.15 -12.16
N ASP A 192 11.51 -1.55 -11.61
CA ASP A 192 12.76 -1.69 -12.35
C ASP A 192 13.04 -3.14 -12.81
N VAL A 193 12.32 -4.13 -12.26
CA VAL A 193 12.51 -5.56 -12.58
C VAL A 193 11.24 -6.16 -13.13
N LEU A 194 10.11 -6.02 -12.42
CA LEU A 194 8.86 -6.67 -12.81
C LEU A 194 8.12 -5.94 -13.95
N HIS A 195 8.38 -4.64 -14.15
CA HIS A 195 7.84 -3.82 -15.24
C HIS A 195 6.32 -4.04 -15.48
N PRO A 196 5.46 -3.67 -14.51
CA PRO A 196 4.01 -3.86 -14.65
C PRO A 196 3.48 -3.17 -15.91
N ARG A 197 2.66 -3.88 -16.69
CA ARG A 197 2.06 -3.38 -17.94
C ARG A 197 0.88 -2.43 -17.68
N LYS A 198 0.15 -2.60 -16.57
CA LYS A 198 -0.98 -1.78 -16.12
C LYS A 198 -0.90 -1.54 -14.60
N LYS A 199 -2.03 -1.67 -13.88
CA LYS A 199 -2.14 -1.51 -12.42
C LYS A 199 -2.03 -2.84 -11.67
N GLU A 200 -1.28 -3.80 -12.19
CA GLU A 200 -1.04 -5.08 -11.53
C GLU A 200 -0.11 -4.90 -10.32
N VAL A 201 -0.44 -5.55 -9.20
CA VAL A 201 0.33 -5.56 -7.94
C VAL A 201 0.93 -4.18 -7.64
N THR A 202 0.08 -3.29 -7.16
CA THR A 202 0.42 -1.87 -6.98
C THR A 202 1.32 -1.64 -5.75
N SER A 203 1.80 -0.41 -5.57
CA SER A 203 2.45 0.02 -4.31
C SER A 203 1.57 -0.25 -3.09
N TYR A 204 0.24 -0.35 -3.27
CA TYR A 204 -0.71 -0.70 -2.22
C TYR A 204 -0.64 -2.19 -1.87
N THR A 205 -0.46 -3.07 -2.85
CA THR A 205 -0.24 -4.51 -2.63
C THR A 205 1.05 -4.74 -1.82
N LEU A 206 2.16 -4.12 -2.25
CA LEU A 206 3.45 -4.21 -1.57
C LEU A 206 3.39 -3.68 -0.13
N LYS A 207 2.66 -2.57 0.08
CA LYS A 207 2.43 -2.00 1.41
C LYS A 207 1.80 -3.02 2.36
N ASN A 208 0.79 -3.75 1.89
CA ASN A 208 0.10 -4.75 2.70
C ASN A 208 0.99 -5.93 3.08
N ILE A 209 1.90 -6.35 2.18
CA ILE A 209 2.89 -7.38 2.50
C ILE A 209 3.78 -6.92 3.66
N VAL A 210 4.31 -5.69 3.61
CA VAL A 210 5.15 -5.15 4.68
C VAL A 210 4.39 -5.02 6.00
N LEU A 211 3.11 -4.60 5.97
CA LEU A 211 2.26 -4.52 7.17
C LEU A 211 2.02 -5.90 7.80
N TRP A 212 1.75 -6.93 6.99
CA TRP A 212 1.61 -8.29 7.49
C TRP A 212 2.92 -8.84 8.05
N MET A 213 4.05 -8.59 7.39
CA MET A 213 5.35 -8.99 7.90
C MET A 213 5.67 -8.30 9.23
N ALA A 214 5.35 -7.02 9.38
CA ALA A 214 5.53 -6.29 10.62
C ALA A 214 4.65 -6.84 11.76
N GLU A 215 3.39 -7.19 11.49
CA GLU A 215 2.48 -7.79 12.49
C GLU A 215 2.93 -9.20 12.91
N ASN A 216 3.38 -10.01 11.95
CA ASN A 216 3.65 -11.44 12.16
C ASN A 216 5.05 -11.76 12.70
N ASN A 217 5.94 -10.78 12.80
CA ASN A 217 7.32 -10.99 13.23
C ASN A 217 7.72 -10.06 14.38
N PRO A 218 8.61 -10.51 15.29
CA PRO A 218 9.11 -9.66 16.37
C PRO A 218 9.76 -8.38 15.83
N GLN A 219 9.45 -7.21 16.41
CA GLN A 219 10.02 -5.95 15.91
C GLN A 219 11.57 -5.92 16.00
N ALA A 220 12.14 -6.61 16.98
CA ALA A 220 13.58 -6.72 17.16
C ALA A 220 14.32 -7.44 16.01
N SER A 221 13.65 -8.27 15.22
CA SER A 221 14.27 -8.96 14.07
C SER A 221 14.41 -8.06 12.84
N PHE A 222 13.77 -6.89 12.83
CA PHE A 222 13.89 -5.87 11.78
C PHE A 222 15.03 -4.88 12.09
N HIS A 223 16.28 -5.31 11.95
CA HIS A 223 17.46 -4.48 12.13
C HIS A 223 18.23 -4.31 10.82
N LYS A 224 19.14 -3.32 10.79
CA LYS A 224 19.88 -2.94 9.56
C LYS A 224 20.54 -4.12 8.83
N LYS A 225 21.02 -5.12 9.59
CA LYS A 225 21.68 -6.31 9.05
C LYS A 225 20.74 -7.34 8.43
N SER A 226 19.46 -7.35 8.80
CA SER A 226 18.48 -8.33 8.29
C SER A 226 17.72 -7.86 7.04
N ILE A 227 18.04 -6.68 6.48
CA ILE A 227 17.28 -6.13 5.34
C ILE A 227 17.23 -7.06 4.11
N LEU A 228 18.32 -7.77 3.81
CA LEU A 228 18.36 -8.70 2.68
C LEU A 228 17.58 -9.97 2.95
N GLN A 229 17.60 -10.46 4.18
CA GLN A 229 16.75 -11.56 4.62
C GLN A 229 15.28 -11.18 4.46
N TRP A 230 14.89 -10.01 4.97
CA TRP A 230 13.51 -9.53 4.82
C TRP A 230 13.10 -9.27 3.38
N LEU A 231 14.03 -8.86 2.53
CA LEU A 231 13.78 -8.75 1.09
C LEU A 231 13.45 -10.11 0.49
N HIS A 232 14.21 -11.16 0.85
CA HIS A 232 13.95 -12.52 0.42
C HIS A 232 12.58 -13.02 0.90
N GLU A 233 12.25 -12.86 2.18
CA GLU A 233 10.94 -13.24 2.74
C GLU A 233 9.79 -12.50 2.06
N ALA A 234 9.96 -11.20 1.78
CA ALA A 234 8.93 -10.41 1.11
C ALA A 234 8.75 -10.83 -0.36
N LEU A 235 9.83 -11.18 -1.06
CA LEU A 235 9.75 -11.73 -2.42
C LEU A 235 9.03 -13.06 -2.43
N ASP A 236 9.29 -13.92 -1.45
CA ASP A 236 8.57 -15.19 -1.33
C ASP A 236 7.08 -14.97 -1.01
N ALA A 237 6.75 -14.02 -0.12
CA ALA A 237 5.36 -13.64 0.13
C ALA A 237 4.65 -13.13 -1.14
N ILE A 238 5.33 -12.36 -1.99
CA ILE A 238 4.77 -11.94 -3.29
C ILE A 238 4.56 -13.18 -4.18
N ARG A 239 5.54 -14.10 -4.25
CA ARG A 239 5.44 -15.33 -5.05
C ARG A 239 4.26 -16.19 -4.60
N VAL A 240 4.10 -16.40 -3.30
CA VAL A 240 2.97 -17.14 -2.72
C VAL A 240 1.65 -16.46 -3.06
N ALA A 241 1.57 -15.13 -2.93
CA ALA A 241 0.36 -14.39 -3.30
C ALA A 241 0.03 -14.49 -4.80
N LEU A 242 1.05 -14.53 -5.66
CA LEU A 242 0.86 -14.74 -7.10
C LEU A 242 0.39 -16.17 -7.41
N ILE A 243 0.95 -17.19 -6.77
CA ILE A 243 0.59 -18.60 -7.00
C ILE A 243 -0.83 -18.89 -6.50
N THR A 244 -1.13 -18.47 -5.27
CA THR A 244 -2.42 -18.71 -4.63
C THR A 244 -3.51 -17.77 -5.13
N LEU A 245 -3.13 -16.69 -5.82
CA LEU A 245 -4.02 -15.57 -6.13
C LEU A 245 -4.69 -14.99 -4.88
N GLU A 246 -3.99 -15.03 -3.74
CA GLU A 246 -4.49 -14.54 -2.45
C GLU A 246 -3.49 -13.59 -1.78
N LEU A 247 -3.97 -12.39 -1.44
CA LEU A 247 -3.30 -11.51 -0.49
C LEU A 247 -4.37 -10.79 0.36
N PRO A 248 -4.53 -11.18 1.63
CA PRO A 248 -5.45 -10.50 2.54
C PRO A 248 -5.15 -9.01 2.66
N TYR A 249 -6.18 -8.17 2.60
CA TYR A 249 -6.05 -6.76 2.93
C TYR A 249 -5.82 -6.60 4.44
N TYR A 250 -4.79 -5.86 4.84
CA TYR A 250 -4.37 -5.75 6.24
C TYR A 250 -5.46 -5.23 7.19
N MET A 251 -6.32 -4.32 6.72
CA MET A 251 -7.42 -3.77 7.53
C MET A 251 -8.66 -4.67 7.53
N ILE A 252 -8.91 -5.41 6.45
CA ILE A 252 -10.05 -6.33 6.30
C ILE A 252 -9.52 -7.63 5.66
N PRO A 253 -9.04 -8.61 6.45
CA PRO A 253 -8.36 -9.79 5.92
C PRO A 253 -9.20 -10.60 4.92
N GLU A 254 -10.53 -10.56 5.04
CA GLU A 254 -11.45 -11.24 4.12
C GLU A 254 -11.44 -10.64 2.71
N ARG A 255 -10.95 -9.40 2.55
CA ARG A 255 -10.80 -8.77 1.23
C ARG A 255 -9.48 -9.19 0.61
N ASN A 256 -9.56 -10.02 -0.44
CA ASN A 256 -8.39 -10.41 -1.21
C ASN A 256 -7.98 -9.31 -2.21
N LEU A 257 -6.72 -8.84 -2.12
CA LEU A 257 -6.16 -7.81 -3.00
C LEU A 257 -5.79 -8.33 -4.38
N MET A 258 -5.52 -9.63 -4.53
CA MET A 258 -5.18 -10.25 -5.81
C MET A 258 -6.40 -10.41 -6.72
N ALA A 259 -7.60 -10.52 -6.16
CA ALA A 259 -8.86 -10.62 -6.89
C ALA A 259 -9.12 -9.43 -7.83
N THR A 260 -8.58 -8.25 -7.51
CA THR A 260 -8.72 -7.04 -8.35
C THR A 260 -7.42 -6.60 -9.02
N SER A 261 -6.37 -7.43 -8.98
CA SER A 261 -5.04 -7.07 -9.46
C SER A 261 -5.00 -6.77 -10.96
N GLY A 262 -5.94 -7.31 -11.75
CA GLY A 262 -5.94 -7.15 -13.21
C GLY A 262 -4.79 -7.89 -13.91
N LEU A 263 -4.10 -8.76 -13.17
CA LEU A 263 -3.02 -9.62 -13.64
C LEU A 263 -3.59 -10.68 -14.58
N ASP A 264 -3.08 -10.72 -15.81
CA ASP A 264 -3.37 -11.82 -16.75
C ASP A 264 -2.45 -13.02 -16.50
N GLU A 265 -2.81 -14.17 -17.05
CA GLU A 265 -2.11 -15.44 -16.82
C GLU A 265 -0.67 -15.46 -17.36
N GLU A 266 -0.40 -14.71 -18.43
CA GLU A 266 0.95 -14.60 -19.00
C GLU A 266 1.84 -13.81 -18.03
N GLN A 267 1.37 -12.63 -17.62
CA GLN A 267 2.09 -11.74 -16.72
C GLN A 267 2.29 -12.38 -15.35
N GLN A 268 1.29 -13.09 -14.84
CA GLN A 268 1.39 -13.88 -13.62
C GLN A 268 2.52 -14.90 -13.71
N ARG A 269 2.55 -15.71 -14.77
CA ARG A 269 3.61 -16.72 -14.98
C ARG A 269 4.99 -16.09 -15.10
N THR A 270 5.11 -15.01 -15.86
CA THR A 270 6.36 -14.26 -16.00
C THR A 270 6.86 -13.74 -14.67
N TRP A 271 5.98 -13.17 -13.84
CA TRP A 271 6.35 -12.65 -12.53
C TRP A 271 6.71 -13.75 -11.53
N ILE A 272 5.97 -14.86 -11.51
CA ILE A 272 6.30 -16.02 -10.69
C ILE A 272 7.70 -16.53 -11.06
N SER A 273 7.99 -16.68 -12.36
CA SER A 273 9.32 -17.10 -12.83
C SER A 273 10.39 -16.09 -12.42
N THR A 274 10.16 -14.80 -12.69
CA THR A 274 11.13 -13.73 -12.38
C THR A 274 11.44 -13.67 -10.89
N ILE A 275 10.42 -13.73 -10.03
CA ILE A 275 10.61 -13.71 -8.57
C ILE A 275 11.28 -15.00 -8.10
N THR A 276 10.97 -16.15 -8.70
CA THR A 276 11.64 -17.41 -8.39
C THR A 276 13.14 -17.34 -8.73
N ASP A 277 13.48 -16.77 -9.88
CA ASP A 277 14.88 -16.54 -10.26
C ASP A 277 15.57 -15.59 -9.27
N MET A 278 14.88 -14.52 -8.85
CA MET A 278 15.39 -13.58 -7.85
C MET A 278 15.63 -14.23 -6.48
N LEU A 279 14.74 -15.12 -6.03
CA LEU A 279 14.91 -15.90 -4.80
C LEU A 279 16.09 -16.86 -4.93
N ASN A 280 16.21 -17.56 -6.07
CA ASN A 280 17.34 -18.44 -6.37
C ASN A 280 18.67 -17.69 -6.56
N GLU A 281 18.64 -16.38 -6.80
CA GLU A 281 19.84 -15.54 -6.88
C GLU A 281 20.30 -15.03 -5.51
N GLY A 282 19.45 -15.13 -4.48
CA GLY A 282 19.72 -14.64 -3.14
C GLY A 282 20.10 -13.15 -3.13
N PRO A 283 21.13 -12.73 -2.36
CA PRO A 283 21.55 -11.33 -2.27
C PRO A 283 21.88 -10.65 -3.60
N ARG A 284 22.22 -11.41 -4.67
CA ARG A 284 22.56 -10.84 -5.99
C ARG A 284 21.41 -10.05 -6.60
N VAL A 285 20.18 -10.33 -6.17
CA VAL A 285 18.96 -9.69 -6.64
C VAL A 285 19.04 -8.16 -6.65
N ILE A 286 19.75 -7.57 -5.68
CA ILE A 286 19.89 -6.12 -5.58
C ILE A 286 20.69 -5.51 -6.75
N LEU A 287 21.51 -6.30 -7.44
CA LEU A 287 22.27 -5.85 -8.60
C LEU A 287 21.38 -5.71 -9.84
N ARG A 288 20.18 -6.31 -9.83
CA ARG A 288 19.15 -6.07 -10.86
C ARG A 288 18.56 -4.67 -10.74
N LEU A 289 18.72 -3.98 -9.61
CA LEU A 289 18.19 -2.64 -9.38
C LEU A 289 19.17 -1.59 -9.91
N PRO A 290 18.85 -0.86 -11.01
CA PRO A 290 19.79 0.05 -11.67
C PRO A 290 20.34 1.12 -10.73
N LYS A 291 19.49 1.70 -9.88
CA LYS A 291 19.89 2.72 -8.90
C LYS A 291 20.91 2.19 -7.89
N ILE A 292 20.73 0.96 -7.41
CA ILE A 292 21.66 0.33 -6.46
C ILE A 292 22.97 -0.03 -7.18
N ARG A 293 22.86 -0.64 -8.37
CA ARG A 293 24.02 -1.00 -9.20
C ARG A 293 24.89 0.22 -9.49
N GLN A 294 24.30 1.34 -9.91
CA GLN A 294 25.02 2.58 -10.20
C GLN A 294 25.75 3.12 -8.95
N CYS A 295 25.10 3.09 -7.78
CA CYS A 295 25.72 3.56 -6.53
C CYS A 295 26.87 2.65 -6.07
N ILE A 296 26.74 1.33 -6.26
CA ILE A 296 27.83 0.37 -5.96
C ILE A 296 29.04 0.66 -6.86
N VAL A 297 28.81 0.90 -8.16
CA VAL A 297 29.88 1.23 -9.12
C VAL A 297 30.52 2.59 -8.84
N ALA A 298 29.73 3.59 -8.43
CA ALA A 298 30.20 4.96 -8.24
C ALA A 298 31.06 5.17 -6.98
N HIS A 299 30.91 4.36 -5.93
CA HIS A 299 31.86 4.37 -4.81
C HIS A 299 32.26 2.95 -4.39
N PRO A 300 33.31 2.40 -5.03
CA PRO A 300 33.81 1.06 -4.75
C PRO A 300 34.65 0.99 -3.47
N GLU A 301 34.78 2.06 -2.67
CA GLU A 301 35.64 2.13 -1.48
C GLU A 301 35.46 0.98 -0.46
N PRO A 302 34.25 0.45 -0.16
CA PRO A 302 34.10 -0.74 0.67
C PRO A 302 34.70 -2.01 0.03
N PHE A 303 34.90 -2.00 -1.28
CA PHE A 303 35.43 -3.09 -2.09
C PHE A 303 36.90 -2.86 -2.50
N ARG A 304 37.46 -1.64 -2.32
CA ARG A 304 38.85 -1.30 -2.68
C ARG A 304 39.90 -2.13 -1.94
N TRP A 305 39.58 -2.65 -0.76
CA TRP A 305 40.45 -3.56 0.00
C TRP A 305 40.64 -4.93 -0.67
N TYR A 306 39.82 -5.27 -1.66
CA TYR A 306 39.95 -6.48 -2.45
C TYR A 306 40.31 -6.09 -3.89
N ASN A 307 41.58 -6.35 -4.25
CA ASN A 307 42.22 -5.89 -5.47
C ASN A 307 41.35 -6.03 -6.74
N GLY A 308 41.40 -5.03 -7.63
CA GLY A 308 40.45 -4.74 -8.73
C GLY A 308 40.25 -5.77 -9.86
N ARG A 309 40.61 -7.04 -9.67
CA ARG A 309 40.12 -8.19 -10.47
C ARG A 309 39.43 -9.26 -9.62
N ARG A 310 39.50 -9.15 -8.30
CA ARG A 310 38.99 -10.10 -7.32
C ARG A 310 37.57 -9.79 -6.86
N ILE A 311 37.13 -8.53 -6.85
CA ILE A 311 35.74 -8.15 -6.50
C ILE A 311 34.74 -8.81 -7.45
N GLU A 312 35.05 -8.88 -8.75
CA GLU A 312 34.21 -9.54 -9.73
C GLU A 312 34.21 -11.06 -9.51
N LEU A 313 35.35 -11.65 -9.16
CA LEU A 313 35.52 -13.09 -8.85
C LEU A 313 34.93 -13.50 -7.48
N GLU A 314 34.97 -12.65 -6.46
CA GLU A 314 34.46 -12.87 -5.10
C GLU A 314 32.97 -12.55 -5.02
N LEU A 315 32.49 -11.53 -5.75
CA LEU A 315 31.09 -11.47 -6.16
C LEU A 315 30.76 -12.78 -6.87
N LEU A 316 31.43 -13.18 -7.97
CA LEU A 316 31.21 -14.47 -8.65
C LEU A 316 31.29 -15.73 -7.74
N THR A 317 31.93 -15.63 -6.57
CA THR A 317 32.02 -16.69 -5.55
C THR A 317 30.83 -16.68 -4.59
N LEU A 318 30.42 -15.51 -4.05
CA LEU A 318 29.12 -15.31 -3.38
C LEU A 318 27.93 -15.66 -4.30
N MET A 319 28.13 -15.40 -5.58
CA MET A 319 27.24 -15.68 -6.69
C MET A 319 27.15 -17.20 -7.02
N ARG A 320 28.08 -18.03 -6.54
CA ARG A 320 28.07 -19.50 -6.66
C ARG A 320 27.56 -20.19 -5.38
N MET A 321 27.61 -19.53 -4.23
CA MET A 321 27.22 -20.10 -2.94
C MET A 321 25.73 -19.88 -2.66
N ASN A 322 24.88 -20.64 -3.36
CA ASN A 322 23.43 -20.64 -3.18
C ASN A 322 22.95 -21.40 -1.91
N ARG A 323 23.89 -21.74 -1.01
CA ARG A 323 23.67 -22.52 0.21
C ARG A 323 24.77 -22.18 1.21
N LEU A 324 24.39 -21.66 2.38
CA LEU A 324 25.11 -21.52 3.68
C LEU A 324 24.64 -20.17 4.25
N VAL A 325 23.67 -20.12 5.19
CA VAL A 325 23.79 -20.48 6.61
C VAL A 325 25.13 -20.03 7.18
N ILE A 326 25.08 -18.99 8.00
CA ILE A 326 26.21 -18.41 8.73
C ILE A 326 26.76 -19.48 9.69
N CYS A 327 28.05 -19.79 9.59
CA CYS A 327 28.79 -20.55 10.60
C CYS A 327 30.03 -19.74 11.00
N MET A 328 30.15 -19.37 12.27
CA MET A 328 31.47 -19.13 12.87
C MET A 328 32.02 -20.50 13.25
N ASP A 329 33.29 -20.77 12.93
CA ASP A 329 33.98 -21.92 13.52
C ASP A 329 34.48 -21.56 14.93
N GLU A 330 34.85 -22.59 15.69
CA GLU A 330 35.21 -22.50 17.11
C GLU A 330 36.51 -21.71 17.36
N ASN A 331 37.20 -21.23 16.31
CA ASN A 331 38.53 -20.62 16.38
C ASN A 331 38.56 -19.11 16.13
N GLY A 332 37.43 -18.48 15.80
CA GLY A 332 37.32 -17.01 15.75
C GLY A 332 38.02 -16.32 14.57
N GLU A 333 38.23 -17.00 13.45
CA GLU A 333 38.63 -16.32 12.20
C GLU A 333 37.44 -15.65 11.50
N VAL A 334 37.71 -14.53 10.81
CA VAL A 334 36.70 -13.74 10.09
C VAL A 334 36.24 -14.50 8.86
N ASP A 335 34.98 -14.93 8.84
CA ASP A 335 34.32 -15.43 7.64
C ASP A 335 34.21 -14.29 6.61
N PHE A 336 35.02 -14.39 5.55
CA PHE A 336 35.03 -13.45 4.43
C PHE A 336 33.65 -13.30 3.78
N THR A 337 32.79 -14.32 3.88
CA THR A 337 31.41 -14.30 3.40
C THR A 337 30.57 -13.31 4.22
N ASP A 338 30.69 -13.31 5.54
CA ASP A 338 29.99 -12.34 6.40
C ASP A 338 30.51 -10.93 6.16
N ALA A 339 31.83 -10.70 6.08
CA ALA A 339 32.39 -9.37 5.84
C ALA A 339 31.86 -8.72 4.55
N ILE A 340 31.78 -9.47 3.45
CA ILE A 340 31.25 -8.97 2.19
C ILE A 340 29.72 -8.77 2.26
N VAL A 341 28.99 -9.69 2.89
CA VAL A 341 27.54 -9.53 3.12
C VAL A 341 27.26 -8.29 3.97
N GLN A 342 28.03 -8.04 5.02
CA GLN A 342 27.92 -6.84 5.86
C GLN A 342 28.21 -5.56 5.06
N ALA A 343 29.23 -5.57 4.20
CA ALA A 343 29.54 -4.43 3.32
C ALA A 343 28.41 -4.16 2.32
N LEU A 344 27.85 -5.22 1.73
CA LEU A 344 26.72 -5.15 0.81
C LEU A 344 25.46 -4.61 1.49
N VAL A 345 25.12 -5.16 2.65
CA VAL A 345 24.03 -4.72 3.53
C VAL A 345 24.18 -3.25 3.88
N ARG A 346 25.38 -2.82 4.31
CA ARG A 346 25.66 -1.42 4.62
C ARG A 346 25.39 -0.54 3.40
N ARG A 347 25.84 -0.95 2.23
CA ARG A 347 25.68 -0.19 0.99
C ARG A 347 24.24 -0.07 0.55
N VAL A 348 23.48 -1.16 0.62
CA VAL A 348 22.03 -1.16 0.36
C VAL A 348 21.34 -0.19 1.31
N ASN A 349 21.68 -0.24 2.60
CA ASN A 349 21.14 0.69 3.59
C ASN A 349 21.42 2.16 3.22
N GLU A 350 22.66 2.51 2.82
CA GLU A 350 23.03 3.86 2.40
C GLU A 350 22.22 4.33 1.19
N VAL A 351 22.16 3.52 0.13
CA VAL A 351 21.46 3.88 -1.11
C VAL A 351 19.96 4.01 -0.90
N VAL A 352 19.34 3.06 -0.18
CA VAL A 352 17.91 3.15 0.10
C VAL A 352 17.62 4.36 0.97
N THR A 353 18.50 4.71 1.91
CA THR A 353 18.36 5.95 2.70
C THR A 353 18.42 7.18 1.80
N ASP A 354 19.39 7.27 0.88
CA ASP A 354 19.49 8.39 -0.07
C ASP A 354 18.25 8.47 -0.99
N VAL A 355 17.75 7.33 -1.49
CA VAL A 355 16.49 7.28 -2.26
C VAL A 355 15.31 7.74 -1.41
N CYS A 356 15.21 7.32 -0.14
CA CYS A 356 14.18 7.82 0.77
C CYS A 356 14.28 9.34 0.92
N VAL A 357 15.48 9.88 1.18
CA VAL A 357 15.71 11.33 1.31
C VAL A 357 15.36 12.07 0.03
N ARG A 358 15.76 11.58 -1.15
CA ARG A 358 15.38 12.20 -2.43
C ARG A 358 13.88 12.13 -2.69
N MET A 359 13.23 11.01 -2.38
CA MET A 359 11.77 10.89 -2.45
C MET A 359 11.07 11.86 -1.49
N ILE A 360 11.67 12.19 -0.34
CA ILE A 360 11.19 13.22 0.60
C ILE A 360 11.36 14.62 0.00
N MET A 361 12.53 14.91 -0.57
CA MET A 361 12.85 16.22 -1.17
C MET A 361 12.04 16.49 -2.45
N GLU A 362 11.81 15.47 -3.28
CA GLU A 362 10.97 15.54 -4.48
C GLU A 362 9.47 15.51 -4.13
N GLY A 363 9.09 14.76 -3.08
CA GLY A 363 7.73 14.67 -2.54
C GLY A 363 7.24 15.92 -1.81
N SER A 364 8.13 16.89 -1.55
CA SER A 364 7.81 18.20 -0.96
C SER A 364 6.87 19.07 -1.84
N ARG A 365 6.47 18.59 -3.03
CA ARG A 365 5.47 19.24 -3.90
C ARG A 365 4.08 18.59 -3.86
N VAL A 366 3.88 17.48 -3.15
CA VAL A 366 2.59 16.77 -3.08
C VAL A 366 2.22 16.49 -1.62
N ILE A 367 1.49 17.44 -1.03
CA ILE A 367 0.58 17.30 0.12
C ILE A 367 1.18 16.60 1.36
N ASN A 368 1.70 17.43 2.27
CA ASN A 368 1.71 17.23 3.72
C ASN A 368 2.31 15.91 4.27
N ALA A 369 3.42 15.46 3.69
CA ALA A 369 4.36 14.53 4.35
C ALA A 369 5.19 15.21 5.46
N GLN A 370 5.15 16.56 5.53
CA GLN A 370 5.87 17.37 6.52
C GLN A 370 5.46 17.02 7.96
N ALA A 371 4.17 16.80 8.23
CA ALA A 371 3.68 16.40 9.56
C ALA A 371 4.13 14.99 10.02
N ILE A 372 4.47 14.10 9.09
CA ILE A 372 5.00 12.76 9.39
C ILE A 372 6.52 12.84 9.67
N PHE A 373 7.22 13.77 9.00
CA PHE A 373 8.66 13.91 9.13
C PHE A 373 9.09 14.83 10.28
N ASP A 374 8.28 15.84 10.64
CA ASP A 374 8.56 16.76 11.76
C ASP A 374 8.58 16.04 13.13
N ARG A 375 8.14 14.78 13.22
CA ARG A 375 8.26 13.91 14.40
C ARG A 375 9.41 12.89 14.35
N ILE A 376 10.13 12.77 13.23
CA ILE A 376 11.25 11.81 13.08
C ILE A 376 12.61 12.47 13.41
N LEU A 377 12.65 13.80 13.58
CA LEU A 377 13.87 14.55 13.93
C LEU A 377 13.73 15.43 15.20
N MET A 378 12.94 14.99 16.19
CA MET A 378 13.11 15.38 17.60
C MET A 378 13.06 14.17 18.52
#